data_AF-A0A8I1ECX3-F1
#
_entry.id   AF-A0A8I1ECX3-F1
#
_cell.length_a   1.000
_cell.length_b   1.000
_cell.length_c   1.000
_cell.angle_alpha   90.00
_cell.angle_beta   90.00
_cell.angle_gamma   90.00
#
_symmetry.space_group_name_H-M   'P 1'
#
loop_
_entity.id
_entity.type
_entity.pdbx_description
1 polymer ?
#
loop_
_entity_poly.entity_id
_entity_poly.type
_entity_poly.pdbx_seq_one_letter_code
_entity_poly.pdbx_strand_id
1 'polypeptide(L)'
;MRDTFYVGFDPDLKVWDVARITHSFAQNVWVFRVIARSEDEALSKGLTKYMDFMAPPSDQLQKLFQHIRRQVGRISRTMSESMIIEIPSSLLSEAEAAAGRGYFTMAGTDEVILDTSSVGWKAIEMACPLRPRPIEYPSVLAY
;
A
#
# COMPACT_ATOMS: atom_id res chain seq x y z
N MET A 1 -6.25 -29.52 -5.69
CA MET A 1 -5.93 -28.54 -6.75
C MET A 1 -5.59 -27.21 -6.05
N ARG A 2 -4.67 -26.38 -6.58
CA ARG A 2 -4.39 -25.04 -6.03
C ARG A 2 -4.97 -24.01 -6.98
N ASP A 3 -5.74 -23.06 -6.45
CA ASP A 3 -6.42 -22.01 -7.20
C ASP A 3 -5.97 -20.64 -6.73
N THR A 4 -6.14 -19.64 -7.59
CA THR A 4 -5.93 -18.22 -7.22
C THR A 4 -7.21 -17.68 -6.59
N PHE A 5 -7.10 -17.16 -5.38
CA PHE A 5 -8.16 -16.48 -4.66
C PHE A 5 -7.82 -15.00 -4.47
N TYR A 6 -8.84 -14.17 -4.46
CA TYR A 6 -8.76 -12.78 -4.05
C TYR A 6 -9.47 -12.65 -2.70
N VAL A 7 -8.76 -12.14 -1.70
CA VAL A 7 -9.26 -11.95 -0.35
C VAL A 7 -9.41 -10.45 -0.14
N GLY A 8 -10.63 -9.97 0.05
CA GLY A 8 -10.94 -8.59 0.37
C GLY A 8 -11.01 -8.39 1.89
N PHE A 9 -10.42 -7.30 2.39
CA PHE A 9 -10.64 -6.80 3.74
C PHE A 9 -11.22 -5.39 3.68
N ASP A 10 -12.43 -5.19 4.21
CA ASP A 10 -13.01 -3.86 4.39
C ASP A 10 -12.54 -3.28 5.73
N PRO A 11 -11.72 -2.22 5.75
CA PRO A 11 -11.20 -1.64 6.99
C PRO A 11 -12.27 -0.87 7.79
N ASP A 12 -13.33 -0.38 7.14
CA ASP A 12 -14.41 0.39 7.76
C ASP A 12 -15.37 -0.55 8.49
N LEU A 13 -15.77 -1.63 7.81
CA LEU A 13 -16.69 -2.63 8.32
C LEU A 13 -15.99 -3.75 9.10
N LYS A 14 -14.66 -3.86 8.97
CA LYS A 14 -13.82 -4.95 9.53
C LYS A 14 -14.27 -6.34 9.08
N VAL A 15 -14.74 -6.45 7.84
CA VAL A 15 -15.25 -7.70 7.25
C VAL A 15 -14.23 -8.25 6.26
N TRP A 16 -14.09 -9.58 6.26
CA TRP A 16 -13.29 -10.32 5.29
C TRP A 16 -14.21 -11.02 4.29
N ASP A 17 -13.84 -10.96 3.02
CA ASP A 17 -14.55 -11.62 1.93
C ASP A 17 -13.56 -12.34 1.01
N VAL A 18 -13.99 -13.45 0.40
CA VAL A 18 -13.16 -14.23 -0.52
C VAL A 18 -13.91 -14.52 -1.80
N ALA A 19 -13.28 -14.14 -2.91
CA ALA A 19 -13.77 -14.45 -4.23
C ALA A 19 -12.75 -15.32 -4.97
N ARG A 20 -13.24 -16.41 -5.55
CA ARG A 20 -12.47 -17.23 -6.49
C ARG A 20 -12.52 -16.53 -7.85
N ILE A 21 -11.36 -16.27 -8.45
CA ILE A 21 -11.18 -15.76 -9.83
C ILE A 21 -11.59 -14.29 -10.07
N THR A 22 -12.57 -13.73 -9.36
CA THR A 22 -13.05 -12.34 -9.59
C THR A 22 -12.54 -11.34 -8.55
N HIS A 23 -12.14 -10.15 -9.00
CA HIS A 23 -11.68 -9.03 -8.16
C HIS A 23 -12.77 -7.96 -7.93
N SER A 24 -14.05 -8.31 -7.97
CA SER A 24 -15.16 -7.33 -7.88
C SER A 24 -15.37 -6.84 -6.44
N PHE A 25 -14.35 -6.25 -5.84
CA PHE A 25 -14.41 -5.62 -4.53
C PHE A 25 -14.61 -4.10 -4.69
N ALA A 26 -15.25 -3.48 -3.70
CA ALA A 26 -15.37 -2.03 -3.66
C ALA A 26 -13.97 -1.38 -3.51
N GLN A 27 -13.80 -0.15 -3.99
CA GLN A 27 -12.48 0.53 -4.01
C GLN A 27 -11.86 0.74 -2.63
N ASN A 28 -12.66 0.81 -1.56
CA ASN A 28 -12.19 0.94 -0.18
C ASN A 28 -11.60 -0.38 0.37
N VAL A 29 -11.95 -1.53 -0.21
CA VAL A 29 -11.51 -2.85 0.21
C VAL A 29 -10.03 -3.08 -0.13
N TRP A 30 -9.32 -3.74 0.77
CA TRP A 30 -7.94 -4.18 0.60
C TRP A 30 -7.94 -5.58 -0.02
N VAL A 31 -7.51 -5.70 -1.28
CA VAL A 31 -7.57 -6.97 -2.01
C VAL A 31 -6.21 -7.67 -2.03
N PHE A 32 -6.13 -8.83 -1.40
CA PHE A 32 -4.94 -9.69 -1.38
C PHE A 32 -5.10 -10.84 -2.36
N ARG A 33 -4.19 -10.95 -3.32
CA ARG A 33 -4.09 -12.14 -4.18
C ARG A 33 -3.31 -13.24 -3.48
N VAL A 34 -3.90 -14.42 -3.35
CA VAL A 34 -3.28 -15.60 -2.70
C VAL A 34 -3.51 -16.87 -3.52
N ILE A 35 -2.60 -17.84 -3.38
CA ILE A 35 -2.75 -19.19 -3.95
C ILE A 35 -3.09 -20.13 -2.80
N ALA A 36 -4.25 -20.78 -2.87
CA ALA A 36 -4.77 -21.65 -1.81
C ALA A 36 -5.49 -22.87 -2.39
N ARG A 37 -5.80 -23.88 -1.55
CA ARG A 37 -6.56 -25.07 -1.94
C ARG A 37 -8.03 -25.01 -1.51
N SER A 38 -8.40 -24.05 -0.67
CA SER A 38 -9.75 -23.80 -0.16
C SER A 38 -9.93 -22.32 0.19
N GLU A 39 -11.18 -21.88 0.41
CA GLU A 39 -11.51 -20.53 0.85
C GLU A 39 -10.99 -20.24 2.27
N ASP A 40 -11.08 -21.20 3.20
CA ASP A 40 -10.53 -21.08 4.56
C ASP A 40 -9.01 -20.89 4.54
N GLU A 41 -8.31 -21.63 3.67
CA GLU A 41 -6.86 -21.44 3.47
C GLU A 41 -6.55 -20.09 2.82
N ALA A 42 -7.40 -19.61 1.91
CA ALA A 42 -7.27 -18.30 1.29
C ALA A 42 -7.42 -17.18 2.33
N LEU A 43 -8.47 -17.23 3.16
CA LEU A 43 -8.70 -16.32 4.28
C LEU A 43 -7.50 -16.28 5.23
N SER A 44 -7.02 -17.45 5.66
CA SER A 44 -5.87 -17.55 6.57
C SER A 44 -4.62 -16.89 5.97
N LYS A 45 -4.36 -17.12 4.68
CA LYS A 45 -3.23 -16.49 3.96
C LYS A 45 -3.42 -14.99 3.75
N GLY A 46 -4.65 -14.54 3.49
CA GLY A 46 -5.00 -13.12 3.40
C GLY A 46 -4.76 -12.41 4.74
N LEU A 47 -5.17 -13.03 5.84
CA LEU A 47 -4.92 -12.54 7.19
C LEU A 47 -3.42 -12.47 7.51
N THR A 48 -2.65 -13.52 7.18
CA THR A 48 -1.19 -13.49 7.36
C THR A 48 -0.56 -12.33 6.61
N LYS A 49 -0.92 -12.14 5.33
CA LYS A 49 -0.42 -11.00 4.55
C LYS A 49 -0.79 -9.68 5.20
N TYR A 50 -2.04 -9.51 5.63
CA TYR A 50 -2.47 -8.29 6.33
C TYR A 50 -1.67 -8.04 7.61
N MET A 51 -1.42 -9.07 8.42
CA MET A 51 -0.57 -8.94 9.61
C MET A 51 0.86 -8.51 9.24
N ASP A 52 1.42 -9.04 8.15
CA ASP A 52 2.75 -8.64 7.65
C ASP A 52 2.78 -7.18 7.17
N PHE A 53 1.68 -6.69 6.58
CA PHE A 53 1.54 -5.28 6.19
C PHE A 53 1.34 -4.35 7.39
N MET A 54 0.71 -4.84 8.45
CA MET A 54 0.44 -4.06 9.67
C MET A 54 1.59 -4.13 10.69
N ALA A 55 2.58 -5.00 10.47
CA ALA A 55 3.77 -5.05 11.29
C ALA A 55 4.55 -3.72 11.18
N PRO A 56 5.10 -3.20 12.29
CA PRO A 56 5.84 -1.95 12.26
C PRO A 56 7.03 -2.06 11.30
N PRO A 57 7.18 -1.13 10.33
CA PRO A 57 8.29 -1.17 9.39
C PRO A 57 9.61 -0.89 10.13
N SER A 58 10.71 -1.44 9.61
CA SER A 58 12.06 -1.06 10.07
C SER A 58 12.36 0.40 9.71
N ASP A 59 13.34 1.02 10.38
CA ASP A 59 13.72 2.42 10.13
C ASP A 59 14.05 2.71 8.66
N GLN A 60 14.71 1.77 7.96
CA GLN A 60 15.03 1.91 6.53
C GLN A 60 13.78 1.79 5.65
N LEU A 61 12.89 0.85 5.97
CA LEU A 61 11.61 0.69 5.26
C LEU A 61 10.70 1.91 5.47
N GLN A 62 10.75 2.51 6.67
CA GLN A 62 10.03 3.73 6.96
C GLN A 62 10.58 4.93 6.19
N LYS A 63 11.92 5.04 6.02
CA LYS A 63 12.53 6.07 5.16
C LYS A 63 12.09 5.94 3.70
N LEU A 64 12.03 4.70 3.19
CA LEU A 64 11.51 4.41 1.86
C LEU A 64 10.04 4.83 1.71
N PHE A 65 9.18 4.43 2.65
CA PHE A 65 7.76 4.79 2.65
C PHE A 65 7.55 6.31 2.71
N GLN A 66 8.33 7.02 3.53
CA GLN A 66 8.30 8.48 3.57
C GLN A 66 8.78 9.11 2.25
N HIS A 67 9.80 8.55 1.60
CA HIS A 67 10.29 9.03 0.30
C HIS A 67 9.20 8.88 -0.76
N ILE A 68 8.64 7.67 -0.91
CA ILE A 68 7.54 7.36 -1.84
C ILE A 68 6.38 8.31 -1.59
N ARG A 69 5.93 8.45 -0.35
CA ARG A 69 4.78 9.30 0.00
C ARG A 69 5.02 10.79 -0.25
N ARG A 70 6.24 11.28 -0.03
CA ARG A 70 6.62 12.66 -0.39
C ARG A 70 6.63 12.87 -1.89
N GLN A 71 7.08 11.89 -2.69
CA GLN A 71 7.02 11.98 -4.14
C GLN A 71 5.57 11.97 -4.63
N VAL A 72 4.73 11.05 -4.16
CA VAL A 72 3.29 11.02 -4.48
C VAL A 72 2.61 12.35 -4.11
N GLY A 73 2.89 12.89 -2.93
CA GLY A 73 2.33 14.19 -2.51
C GLY A 73 2.83 15.41 -3.31
N ARG A 74 3.98 15.31 -3.98
CA ARG A 74 4.52 16.34 -4.88
C ARG A 74 3.96 16.22 -6.30
N ILE A 75 3.59 15.02 -6.73
CA ILE A 75 2.89 14.74 -7.98
C ILE A 75 1.43 15.18 -7.79
N SER A 76 1.23 16.49 -7.59
CA SER A 76 -0.09 17.09 -7.51
C SER A 76 -0.73 17.09 -8.90
N ARG A 77 -1.52 16.06 -9.20
CA ARG A 77 -2.84 16.11 -9.86
C ARG A 77 -3.14 14.84 -10.66
N THR A 78 -4.45 14.58 -10.70
CA THR A 78 -5.20 13.66 -11.57
C THR A 78 -4.92 12.18 -11.34
N MET A 79 -5.83 11.55 -10.57
CA MET A 79 -6.52 10.27 -10.84
C MET A 79 -5.81 9.30 -11.82
N SER A 80 -4.51 9.13 -11.68
CA SER A 80 -3.74 8.16 -12.44
C SER A 80 -3.61 7.00 -11.48
N GLU A 81 -4.31 5.91 -11.80
CA GLU A 81 -4.37 4.72 -10.95
C GLU A 81 -2.96 4.23 -10.64
N SER A 82 -2.03 4.31 -11.60
CA SER A 82 -0.62 3.93 -11.47
C SER A 82 0.33 5.12 -11.59
N MET A 83 1.32 5.19 -10.70
CA MET A 83 2.40 6.19 -10.66
C MET A 83 3.76 5.50 -10.73
N ILE A 84 4.73 6.17 -11.37
CA ILE A 84 6.14 5.75 -11.39
C ILE A 84 6.92 6.67 -10.46
N ILE A 85 7.71 6.09 -9.57
CA ILE A 85 8.46 6.80 -8.53
C ILE A 85 9.92 6.34 -8.60
N GLU A 86 10.83 7.30 -8.64
CA GLU A 86 12.27 7.04 -8.61
C GLU A 86 12.74 6.79 -7.17
N ILE A 87 13.46 5.70 -6.97
CA ILE A 87 14.00 5.27 -5.69
C ILE A 87 15.51 5.56 -5.65
N PRO A 88 16.01 6.26 -4.61
CA PRO A 88 17.43 6.51 -4.46
C PRO A 88 18.18 5.20 -4.23
N SER A 89 19.41 5.12 -4.76
CA SER A 89 20.28 3.94 -4.67
C SER A 89 20.47 3.39 -3.25
N SER A 90 20.45 4.26 -2.25
CA SER A 90 20.56 3.91 -0.83
C SER A 90 19.36 3.17 -0.24
N LEU A 91 18.22 3.13 -0.95
CA LEU A 91 16.98 2.50 -0.54
C LEU A 91 16.51 1.40 -1.52
N LEU A 92 17.33 1.05 -2.53
CA LEU A 92 16.96 0.07 -3.55
C LEU A 92 16.78 -1.33 -2.97
N SER A 93 17.67 -1.76 -2.08
CA SER A 93 17.58 -3.06 -1.40
C SER A 93 16.24 -3.21 -0.67
N GLU A 94 15.82 -2.15 0.05
CA GLU A 94 14.55 -2.11 0.74
C GLU A 94 13.36 -2.02 -0.22
N ALA A 95 13.51 -1.34 -1.35
CA ALA A 95 12.48 -1.27 -2.39
C ALA A 95 12.27 -2.61 -3.07
N GLU A 96 13.33 -3.35 -3.39
CA GLU A 96 13.24 -4.72 -3.91
C GLU A 96 12.56 -5.64 -2.89
N ALA A 97 12.95 -5.54 -1.61
CA ALA A 97 12.33 -6.32 -0.54
C ALA A 97 10.84 -5.98 -0.36
N ALA A 98 10.47 -4.70 -0.44
CA ALA A 98 9.08 -4.26 -0.35
C ALA A 98 8.26 -4.68 -1.59
N ALA A 99 8.84 -4.62 -2.79
CA ALA A 99 8.22 -5.11 -4.01
C ALA A 99 7.98 -6.64 -3.93
N GLY A 100 8.95 -7.40 -3.42
CA GLY A 100 8.79 -8.84 -3.17
C GLY A 100 7.68 -9.19 -2.17
N ARG A 101 7.39 -8.27 -1.24
CA ARG A 101 6.25 -8.37 -0.30
C ARG A 101 4.92 -7.91 -0.91
N GLY A 102 4.94 -7.32 -2.10
CA GLY A 102 3.75 -6.88 -2.83
C GLY A 102 3.27 -5.47 -2.46
N TYR A 103 4.14 -4.60 -1.92
CA TYR A 103 3.80 -3.19 -1.70
C TYR A 103 3.66 -2.40 -3.00
N PHE A 104 4.44 -2.75 -4.02
CA PHE A 104 4.44 -2.13 -5.34
C PHE A 104 5.19 -3.05 -6.31
N THR A 105 5.26 -2.67 -7.58
CA THR A 105 6.00 -3.42 -8.60
C THR A 105 7.26 -2.65 -8.98
N MET A 106 8.39 -3.31 -9.18
CA MET A 106 9.57 -2.67 -9.77
C MET A 106 9.37 -2.55 -11.29
N ALA A 107 9.51 -1.35 -11.86
CA ALA A 107 9.46 -1.10 -13.31
C ALA A 107 10.84 -1.33 -13.98
N GLY A 108 11.90 -0.99 -13.24
CA GLY A 108 13.28 -1.01 -13.70
C GLY A 108 14.24 -1.21 -12.51
N THR A 109 15.49 -0.78 -12.67
CA THR A 109 16.52 -0.89 -11.62
C THR A 109 16.28 0.05 -10.45
N ASP A 110 15.67 1.20 -10.68
CA ASP A 110 15.48 2.29 -9.72
C ASP A 110 14.08 2.92 -9.77
N GLU A 111 13.17 2.32 -10.52
CA GLU A 111 11.80 2.80 -10.70
C GLU A 111 10.80 1.82 -10.08
N VAL A 112 9.84 2.35 -9.34
CA VAL A 112 8.70 1.59 -8.81
C VAL A 112 7.39 2.05 -9.42
N ILE A 113 6.56 1.11 -9.85
CA ILE A 113 5.16 1.31 -10.23
C ILE A 113 4.30 1.06 -9.00
N LEU A 114 3.61 2.11 -8.57
CA LEU A 114 2.72 2.11 -7.44
C LEU A 114 1.31 2.44 -7.90
N ASP A 115 0.36 1.58 -7.58
CA ASP A 115 -1.06 1.87 -7.82
C ASP A 115 -1.72 2.42 -6.55
N THR A 116 -2.43 3.54 -6.65
CA THR A 116 -3.11 4.20 -5.51
C THR A 116 -4.28 3.39 -4.96
N SER A 117 -4.87 2.51 -5.75
CA SER A 117 -5.90 1.57 -5.30
C SER A 117 -5.29 0.33 -4.64
N SER A 118 -3.98 0.10 -4.81
CA SER A 118 -3.31 -1.10 -4.30
C SER A 118 -3.28 -1.14 -2.78
N VAL A 119 -3.34 -2.37 -2.26
CA VAL A 119 -3.12 -2.65 -0.84
C VAL A 119 -1.78 -2.11 -0.34
N GLY A 120 -0.76 -2.21 -1.18
CA GLY A 120 0.57 -1.73 -0.84
C GLY A 120 0.64 -0.23 -0.62
N TRP A 121 -0.03 0.57 -1.47
CA TRP A 121 -0.16 2.02 -1.22
C TRP A 121 -0.92 2.32 0.07
N LYS A 122 -2.07 1.68 0.28
CA LYS A 122 -2.87 1.88 1.51
C LYS A 122 -2.04 1.53 2.77
N ALA A 123 -1.22 0.49 2.72
CA ALA A 123 -0.29 0.14 3.79
C ALA A 123 0.79 1.20 4.02
N ILE A 124 1.37 1.76 2.95
CA ILE A 124 2.35 2.86 3.03
C ILE A 124 1.72 4.11 3.67
N GLU A 125 0.50 4.46 3.28
CA GLU A 125 -0.23 5.60 3.85
C GLU A 125 -0.51 5.43 5.34
N MET A 126 -0.91 4.24 5.76
CA MET A 126 -1.17 3.93 7.17
C MET A 126 0.11 3.90 8.01
N ALA A 127 1.20 3.31 7.49
CA ALA A 127 2.48 3.19 8.21
C ALA A 127 3.19 4.53 8.38
N CYS A 128 2.93 5.48 7.46
CA CYS A 128 3.50 6.82 7.50
C CYS A 128 2.37 7.83 7.40
N PRO A 129 1.56 8.10 8.43
CA PRO A 129 0.51 9.11 8.36
C PRO A 129 1.13 10.50 8.14
N LEU A 130 0.45 11.38 7.39
CA LEU A 130 0.96 12.75 7.22
C LEU A 130 0.73 13.35 8.59
N ARG A 131 1.78 13.90 9.24
CA ARG A 131 1.50 14.79 10.36
C ARG A 131 0.53 15.84 9.84
N PRO A 132 -0.62 16.08 10.52
CA PRO A 132 -1.45 17.19 10.14
C PRO A 132 -0.55 18.42 10.12
N ARG A 133 -0.54 19.13 8.99
CA ARG A 133 0.13 20.43 8.95
C ARG A 133 -0.47 21.24 10.11
N PRO A 134 0.34 21.87 10.98
CA PRO A 134 -0.22 22.79 11.94
C PRO A 134 -1.08 23.78 11.16
N ILE A 135 -2.32 23.97 11.60
CA ILE A 135 -3.19 25.01 11.04
C ILE A 135 -2.46 26.32 11.34
N GLU A 136 -1.80 26.87 10.32
CA GLU A 136 -1.28 28.23 10.36
C GLU A 136 -2.51 29.12 10.41
N TYR A 137 -2.91 29.53 11.61
CA TYR A 137 -3.83 30.64 11.74
C TYR A 137 -3.16 31.84 11.07
N PRO A 138 -3.77 32.45 10.03
CA PRO A 138 -3.26 33.71 9.54
C PRO A 138 -3.19 34.63 10.75
N SER A 139 -1.99 35.09 11.08
CA SER A 139 -1.79 36.12 12.10
C SER A 139 -2.67 37.28 11.68
N VAL A 140 -3.80 37.44 12.37
CA VAL A 140 -4.65 38.60 12.23
C VAL A 140 -3.81 39.76 12.77
N LEU A 141 -3.07 40.39 11.87
CA LEU A 141 -2.60 41.75 12.04
C LEU A 141 -3.87 42.60 12.20
N ALA A 142 -4.22 42.90 13.43
CA ALA A 142 -5.19 43.93 13.76
C ALA A 142 -4.52 44.89 14.75
N TYR A 143 -3.96 45.93 14.13
CA TYR A 143 -3.81 47.33 14.57
C TYR A 143 -3.53 47.65 16.03
#